data_AF-A0A6P4YJV8-F1
#
_entry.id   AF-A0A6P4YJV8-F1
#
_cell.length_a   1.000
_cell.length_b   1.000
_cell.length_c   1.000
_cell.angle_alpha   90.00
_cell.angle_beta   90.00
_cell.angle_gamma   90.00
#
_symmetry.space_group_name_H-M   'P 1'
#
loop_
_entity.id
_entity.type
_entity.pdbx_description
1 polymer ?
#
loop_
_entity_poly.entity_id
_entity_poly.type
_entity_poly.pdbx_seq_one_letter_code
_entity_poly.pdbx_strand_id
1 'polypeptide(L)'
;MMMSKEEIGEQLLEKVRRLCPTQSNKVTGMLLELPTDTLLELLREEGQLQAAVGKAQVTLQEGEARETERVHCQDQVPVVDRCVVLREHLYAAVCTVNSDNADRITEELLEQEETGVFRLLQDRQLLETAVQEALHRIEGQSSRSGTGSSQCVDKEDVGNILYEKVEELQPDMCAKITGMLLELPEDTLQTLLADKQALQSAVHRAVKAVQGGEQHGAVHELQLDSDKQEIGEQLFDIVCERYEEDAPKITGMLLEMETTTLRRLLESPEELNEKINQAYNALCKS
;
A
#
# COMPACT_ATOMS: atom_id res chain seq x y z
N MET A 1 -3.36 46.55 -52.56
CA MET A 1 -2.12 46.05 -51.96
C MET A 1 -2.51 44.91 -51.05
N MET A 2 -2.14 43.68 -51.38
CA MET A 2 -2.25 42.58 -50.42
C MET A 2 -1.21 42.87 -49.35
N MET A 3 -1.63 43.05 -48.09
CA MET A 3 -0.70 43.13 -46.99
C MET A 3 0.06 41.79 -46.90
N SER A 4 1.38 41.87 -46.80
CA SER A 4 2.21 40.68 -46.59
C SER A 4 1.93 40.11 -45.19
N LYS A 5 2.20 38.81 -45.02
CA LYS A 5 2.02 38.13 -43.73
C LYS A 5 2.93 38.72 -42.64
N GLU A 6 4.07 39.27 -43.03
CA GLU A 6 5.02 39.99 -42.17
C GLU A 6 4.42 41.31 -41.66
N GLU A 7 3.87 42.15 -42.55
CA GLU A 7 3.19 43.40 -42.18
C GLU A 7 1.94 43.18 -41.31
N ILE A 8 1.23 42.07 -41.54
CA ILE A 8 0.10 41.65 -40.72
C ILE A 8 0.59 41.25 -39.33
N GLY A 9 1.70 40.51 -39.25
CA GLY A 9 2.31 40.09 -37.99
C GLY A 9 2.76 41.25 -37.11
N GLU A 10 3.38 42.28 -37.68
CA GLU A 10 3.81 43.46 -36.92
C GLU A 10 2.61 44.25 -36.35
N GLN A 11 1.57 44.45 -37.16
CA GLN A 11 0.34 45.11 -36.70
C GLN A 11 -0.42 44.30 -35.66
N LEU A 12 -0.45 42.97 -35.83
CA LEU A 12 -1.06 42.05 -34.89
C LEU A 12 -0.30 42.06 -33.56
N LEU A 13 1.04 42.02 -33.61
CA LEU A 13 1.89 42.06 -32.42
C LEU A 13 1.65 43.31 -31.59
N GLU A 14 1.60 44.48 -32.23
CA GLU A 14 1.36 45.76 -31.54
C GLU A 14 0.00 45.78 -30.86
N LYS A 15 -1.06 45.25 -31.51
CA LYS A 15 -2.39 45.13 -30.89
C LYS A 15 -2.42 44.09 -29.77
N VAL A 16 -1.83 42.91 -29.99
CA VAL A 16 -1.76 41.83 -29.00
C VAL A 16 -0.95 42.27 -27.77
N ARG A 17 0.10 43.07 -27.93
CA ARG A 17 0.92 43.59 -26.82
C ARG A 17 0.14 44.49 -25.87
N ARG A 18 -0.89 45.19 -26.37
CA ARG A 18 -1.81 45.98 -25.53
C ARG A 18 -2.78 45.12 -24.74
N LEU A 19 -3.14 43.95 -25.27
CA LEU A 19 -4.06 43.01 -24.64
C LEU A 19 -3.34 42.05 -23.68
N CYS A 20 -2.12 41.62 -24.02
CA CYS A 20 -1.29 40.74 -23.21
C CYS A 20 0.21 41.09 -23.39
N PRO A 21 0.77 41.96 -22.54
CA PRO A 21 2.17 42.38 -22.68
C PRO A 21 3.18 41.27 -22.34
N THR A 22 2.80 40.30 -21.51
CA THR A 22 3.72 39.27 -20.99
C THR A 22 3.96 38.13 -21.99
N GLN A 23 2.95 37.76 -22.80
CA GLN A 23 3.02 36.63 -23.72
C GLN A 23 2.75 37.05 -25.19
N SER A 24 2.88 38.35 -25.49
CA SER A 24 2.51 38.93 -26.79
C SER A 24 3.18 38.24 -27.97
N ASN A 25 4.46 37.91 -27.84
CA ASN A 25 5.24 37.27 -28.91
C ASN A 25 4.76 35.84 -29.18
N LYS A 26 4.51 35.05 -28.13
CA LYS A 26 4.03 33.67 -28.25
C LYS A 26 2.62 33.62 -28.83
N VAL A 27 1.71 34.44 -28.29
CA VAL A 27 0.33 34.54 -28.77
C VAL A 27 0.30 35.00 -30.23
N THR A 28 1.09 36.01 -30.59
CA THR A 28 1.15 36.48 -31.98
C THR A 28 1.69 35.41 -32.92
N GLY A 29 2.71 34.65 -32.49
CA GLY A 29 3.24 33.51 -33.23
C GLY A 29 2.16 32.46 -33.52
N MET A 30 1.36 32.09 -32.52
CA MET A 30 0.25 31.15 -32.69
C MET A 30 -0.84 31.68 -33.62
N LEU A 31 -1.21 32.95 -33.49
CA LEU A 31 -2.21 33.57 -34.37
C LEU A 31 -1.71 33.66 -35.81
N LEU A 32 -0.41 33.86 -36.03
CA LEU A 32 0.20 33.87 -37.36
C LEU A 32 0.20 32.51 -38.06
N GLU A 33 -0.13 31.41 -37.37
CA GLU A 33 -0.38 30.12 -38.02
C GLU A 33 -1.73 30.09 -38.76
N LEU A 34 -2.63 31.04 -38.47
CA LEU A 34 -3.92 31.15 -39.13
C LEU A 34 -3.80 31.67 -40.58
N PRO A 35 -4.80 31.40 -41.43
CA PRO A 35 -4.86 31.93 -42.80
C PRO A 35 -4.87 33.46 -42.82
N THR A 36 -4.27 34.05 -43.85
CA THR A 36 -4.16 35.50 -44.03
C THR A 36 -5.51 36.21 -43.99
N ASP A 37 -6.56 35.61 -44.58
CA ASP A 37 -7.91 36.19 -44.58
C ASP A 37 -8.48 36.31 -43.15
N THR A 38 -8.30 35.27 -42.33
CA THR A 38 -8.69 35.26 -40.92
C THR A 38 -7.90 36.30 -40.12
N LEU A 39 -6.60 36.44 -40.38
CA LEU A 39 -5.77 37.44 -39.71
C LEU A 39 -6.21 38.88 -40.03
N LEU A 40 -6.63 39.15 -41.27
CA LEU A 40 -7.16 40.46 -41.67
C LEU A 40 -8.51 40.75 -41.01
N GLU A 41 -9.37 39.74 -40.82
CA GLU A 41 -10.61 39.87 -40.05
C GLU A 41 -10.32 40.19 -38.58
N LEU A 42 -9.37 39.49 -37.96
CA LEU A 42 -8.94 39.76 -36.57
C LEU A 42 -8.36 41.16 -36.41
N LEU A 43 -7.60 41.67 -37.39
CA LEU A 43 -7.08 43.04 -37.34
C LEU A 43 -8.18 44.11 -37.44
N ARG A 44 -9.28 43.80 -38.14
CA ARG A 44 -10.43 44.69 -38.33
C ARG A 44 -11.37 44.69 -37.13
N GLU A 45 -11.63 43.53 -36.54
CA GLU A 45 -12.56 43.36 -35.41
C GLU A 45 -11.82 43.09 -34.10
N GLU A 46 -11.71 44.12 -33.27
CA GLU A 46 -11.01 44.05 -31.99
C GLU A 46 -11.63 43.02 -31.03
N GLY A 47 -12.94 42.82 -31.06
CA GLY A 47 -13.62 41.79 -30.25
C GLY A 47 -13.25 40.37 -30.63
N GLN A 48 -13.08 40.09 -31.93
CA GLN A 48 -12.64 38.78 -32.40
C GLN A 48 -11.16 38.56 -32.08
N LEU A 49 -10.34 39.61 -32.18
CA LEU A 49 -8.95 39.56 -31.77
C LEU A 49 -8.80 39.25 -30.28
N GLN A 50 -9.58 39.91 -29.42
CA GLN A 50 -9.59 39.62 -27.99
C GLN A 50 -10.00 38.18 -27.68
N ALA A 51 -11.03 37.66 -28.36
CA ALA A 51 -11.45 36.27 -28.21
C ALA A 51 -10.37 35.28 -28.70
N ALA A 52 -9.69 35.58 -29.82
CA ALA A 52 -8.61 34.75 -30.34
C ALA A 52 -7.38 34.78 -29.44
N VAL A 53 -7.02 35.95 -28.90
CA VAL A 53 -5.95 36.13 -27.90
C VAL A 53 -6.28 35.36 -26.63
N GLY A 54 -7.51 35.46 -26.12
CA GLY A 54 -7.95 34.73 -24.93
C GLY A 54 -7.88 33.21 -25.13
N LYS A 55 -8.31 32.71 -26.29
CA LYS A 55 -8.17 31.29 -26.64
C LYS A 55 -6.70 30.87 -26.70
N ALA A 56 -5.86 31.66 -27.37
CA ALA A 56 -4.42 31.39 -27.46
C ALA A 56 -3.73 31.44 -26.08
N GLN A 57 -4.14 32.34 -25.19
CA GLN A 57 -3.64 32.40 -23.82
C GLN A 57 -4.05 31.18 -22.99
N VAL A 58 -5.30 30.72 -23.11
CA VAL A 58 -5.76 29.48 -22.47
C VAL A 58 -4.96 28.29 -23.01
N THR A 59 -4.78 28.20 -24.33
CA THR A 59 -3.95 27.14 -24.94
C THR A 59 -2.49 27.23 -24.51
N LEU A 60 -1.94 28.43 -24.30
CA LEU A 60 -0.58 28.60 -23.75
C LEU A 60 -0.51 28.27 -22.26
N GLN A 61 -1.54 28.51 -21.46
CA GLN A 61 -1.58 28.09 -20.06
C GLN A 61 -1.74 26.58 -19.93
N GLU A 62 -2.58 25.96 -20.77
CA GLU A 62 -2.70 24.51 -20.89
C GLU A 62 -1.46 23.87 -21.50
N GLY A 63 -0.77 24.61 -22.37
CA GLY A 63 0.51 24.26 -22.98
C GLY A 63 1.66 24.36 -22.00
N GLU A 64 1.80 25.44 -21.24
CA GLU A 64 2.82 25.64 -20.20
C GLU A 64 2.61 24.68 -19.02
N ALA A 65 1.35 24.31 -18.69
CA ALA A 65 1.05 23.20 -17.78
C ALA A 65 1.47 21.81 -18.34
N ARG A 66 1.67 21.70 -19.65
CA ARG A 66 2.24 20.52 -20.33
C ARG A 66 3.72 20.69 -20.71
N GLU A 67 4.29 21.90 -20.65
CA GLU A 67 5.66 22.20 -21.09
C GLU A 67 6.68 22.19 -19.94
N THR A 68 6.22 22.26 -18.68
CA THR A 68 7.01 21.78 -17.53
C THR A 68 7.29 20.27 -17.61
N GLU A 69 6.62 19.54 -18.52
CA GLU A 69 6.83 18.11 -18.78
C GLU A 69 7.83 17.82 -19.95
N ARG A 70 8.60 18.79 -20.49
CA ARG A 70 9.50 18.51 -21.64
C ARG A 70 10.96 18.93 -21.61
N VAL A 71 11.51 19.56 -20.56
CA VAL A 71 12.96 19.87 -20.54
C VAL A 71 13.65 19.56 -19.20
N HIS A 72 13.51 18.33 -18.71
CA HIS A 72 14.50 17.54 -17.96
C HIS A 72 13.71 16.36 -17.36
N CYS A 73 13.92 15.10 -17.71
CA CYS A 73 15.18 14.42 -17.96
C CYS A 73 15.00 13.36 -19.05
N GLN A 74 16.06 13.11 -19.81
CA GLN A 74 16.32 11.77 -20.30
C GLN A 74 16.56 10.88 -19.07
N ASP A 75 15.51 10.36 -18.46
CA ASP A 75 15.45 8.97 -18.02
C ASP A 75 14.02 8.62 -17.62
N GLN A 76 13.67 7.36 -17.82
CA GLN A 76 12.30 6.84 -17.92
C GLN A 76 11.51 6.90 -16.61
N VAL A 77 10.29 7.46 -16.59
CA VAL A 77 9.22 7.07 -15.63
C VAL A 77 7.83 7.23 -16.28
N PRO A 78 6.90 6.25 -16.17
CA PRO A 78 5.60 6.27 -16.84
C PRO A 78 4.47 6.86 -15.97
N VAL A 79 3.68 7.80 -16.52
CA VAL A 79 2.22 8.10 -16.40
C VAL A 79 1.47 7.94 -15.03
N VAL A 80 2.13 7.71 -13.90
CA VAL A 80 1.50 7.49 -12.57
C VAL A 80 1.38 8.80 -11.73
N ASP A 81 2.05 9.89 -12.12
CA ASP A 81 2.39 10.98 -11.19
C ASP A 81 1.42 12.17 -11.02
N ARG A 82 0.30 12.28 -11.75
CA ARG A 82 -0.57 13.48 -11.60
C ARG A 82 -1.35 13.55 -10.29
N CYS A 83 -1.80 12.42 -9.74
CA CYS A 83 -2.51 12.39 -8.45
C CYS A 83 -1.56 12.55 -7.26
N VAL A 84 -0.29 12.15 -7.42
CA VAL A 84 0.74 12.24 -6.37
C VAL A 84 1.10 13.71 -6.13
N VAL A 85 1.41 14.44 -7.19
CA VAL A 85 1.79 15.86 -7.09
C VAL A 85 0.62 16.71 -6.57
N LEU A 86 -0.61 16.43 -6.99
CA LEU A 86 -1.80 17.13 -6.49
C LEU A 86 -2.04 16.88 -5.01
N ARG A 87 -1.85 15.64 -4.55
CA ARG A 87 -1.93 15.28 -3.13
C ARG A 87 -0.89 16.02 -2.31
N GLU A 88 0.36 16.07 -2.76
CA GLU A 88 1.44 16.78 -2.05
C GLU A 88 1.17 18.29 -1.93
N HIS A 89 0.67 18.93 -2.99
CA HIS A 89 0.36 20.35 -2.97
C HIS A 89 -0.85 20.66 -2.09
N LEU A 90 -1.89 19.83 -2.13
CA LEU A 90 -3.04 19.95 -1.24
C LEU A 90 -2.62 19.71 0.21
N TYR A 91 -1.80 18.70 0.47
CA TYR A 91 -1.26 18.40 1.79
C TYR A 91 -0.48 19.59 2.36
N ALA A 92 0.43 20.16 1.59
CA ALA A 92 1.19 21.33 2.01
C ALA A 92 0.27 22.52 2.34
N ALA A 93 -0.78 22.74 1.54
CA ALA A 93 -1.74 23.81 1.79
C ALA A 93 -2.59 23.54 3.05
N VAL A 94 -3.07 22.32 3.24
CA VAL A 94 -3.84 21.89 4.41
C VAL A 94 -2.98 21.97 5.68
N CYS A 95 -1.70 21.56 5.63
CA CYS A 95 -0.74 21.69 6.72
C CYS A 95 -0.59 23.13 7.24
N THR A 96 -0.77 24.14 6.38
CA THR A 96 -0.75 25.55 6.82
C THR A 96 -1.99 25.97 7.61
N VAL A 97 -3.07 25.20 7.52
CA VAL A 97 -4.36 25.45 8.18
C VAL A 97 -4.53 24.54 9.40
N ASN A 98 -4.19 23.26 9.27
CA ASN A 98 -4.26 22.26 10.32
C ASN A 98 -3.18 21.20 10.10
N SER A 99 -2.15 21.18 10.95
CA SER A 99 -1.06 20.21 10.90
C SER A 99 -1.44 18.84 11.47
N ASP A 100 -2.35 18.81 12.45
CA ASP A 100 -2.57 17.63 13.29
C ASP A 100 -3.36 16.53 12.58
N ASN A 101 -4.21 16.90 11.61
CA ASN A 101 -5.01 15.97 10.81
C ASN A 101 -4.79 16.16 9.30
N ALA A 102 -3.67 16.80 8.91
CA ALA A 102 -3.45 17.24 7.54
C ALA A 102 -3.60 16.11 6.52
N ASP A 103 -3.07 14.92 6.82
CA ASP A 103 -3.13 13.76 5.92
C ASP A 103 -4.58 13.31 5.70
N ARG A 104 -5.32 13.11 6.79
CA ARG A 104 -6.72 12.65 6.75
C ARG A 104 -7.65 13.65 6.08
N ILE A 105 -7.42 14.95 6.33
CA ILE A 105 -8.19 16.02 5.69
C ILE A 105 -7.87 16.06 4.20
N THR A 106 -6.60 15.94 3.82
CA THR A 106 -6.17 15.95 2.42
C THR A 106 -6.78 14.77 1.66
N GLU A 107 -6.82 13.60 2.28
CA GLU A 107 -7.48 12.40 1.74
C GLU A 107 -8.98 12.59 1.54
N GLU A 108 -9.70 13.05 2.57
CA GLU A 108 -11.14 13.33 2.48
C GLU A 108 -11.45 14.38 1.40
N LEU A 109 -10.63 15.44 1.29
CA LEU A 109 -10.81 16.49 0.28
C LEU A 109 -10.54 15.99 -1.15
N LEU A 110 -9.53 15.11 -1.33
CA LEU A 110 -9.24 14.47 -2.61
C LEU A 110 -10.37 13.51 -3.03
N GLU A 111 -10.97 12.81 -2.07
CA GLU A 111 -12.08 11.88 -2.32
C GLU A 111 -13.39 12.61 -2.64
N GLN A 112 -13.64 13.76 -2.01
CA GLN A 112 -14.86 14.56 -2.20
C GLN A 112 -14.82 15.42 -3.47
N GLU A 113 -13.65 15.98 -3.83
CA GLU A 113 -13.55 17.03 -4.87
C GLU A 113 -12.63 16.65 -6.05
N GLU A 114 -12.91 15.54 -6.73
CA GLU A 114 -12.11 15.06 -7.87
C GLU A 114 -11.91 16.09 -9.01
N THR A 115 -12.74 17.14 -9.08
CA THR A 115 -12.66 18.22 -10.09
C THR A 115 -12.46 19.63 -9.51
N GLY A 116 -12.34 19.78 -8.18
CA GLY A 116 -12.37 21.07 -7.47
C GLY A 116 -11.06 21.49 -6.80
N VAL A 117 -10.12 20.55 -6.57
CA VAL A 117 -8.90 20.77 -5.77
C VAL A 117 -8.07 21.98 -6.20
N PHE A 118 -8.00 22.27 -7.50
CA PHE A 118 -7.27 23.44 -8.01
C PHE A 118 -7.89 24.78 -7.58
N ARG A 119 -9.21 24.86 -7.44
CA ARG A 119 -9.88 26.08 -6.92
C ARG A 119 -9.69 26.22 -5.43
N LEU A 120 -9.72 25.10 -4.70
CA LEU A 120 -9.36 25.06 -3.28
C LEU A 120 -7.93 25.57 -3.05
N LEU A 121 -6.97 25.16 -3.88
CA LEU A 121 -5.59 25.63 -3.77
C LEU A 121 -5.40 27.11 -4.13
N GLN A 122 -6.29 27.69 -4.95
CA GLN A 122 -6.24 29.10 -5.35
C GLN A 122 -6.93 30.04 -4.36
N ASP A 123 -7.96 29.56 -3.66
CA ASP A 123 -8.73 30.36 -2.70
C ASP A 123 -8.52 29.86 -1.27
N ARG A 124 -7.77 30.64 -0.50
CA ARG A 124 -7.42 30.34 0.89
C ARG A 124 -8.66 30.25 1.80
N GLN A 125 -9.69 31.07 1.60
CA GLN A 125 -10.88 31.01 2.45
C GLN A 125 -11.73 29.78 2.15
N LEU A 126 -11.79 29.40 0.88
CA LEU A 126 -12.44 28.17 0.45
C LEU A 126 -11.72 26.95 1.02
N LEU A 127 -10.38 26.95 1.01
CA LEU A 127 -9.56 25.90 1.61
C LEU A 127 -9.81 25.78 3.12
N GLU A 128 -9.79 26.89 3.86
CA GLU A 128 -10.04 26.89 5.31
C GLU A 128 -11.45 26.36 5.64
N THR A 129 -12.46 26.71 4.82
CA THR A 129 -13.84 26.21 4.97
C THR A 129 -13.91 24.72 4.71
N ALA A 130 -13.31 24.25 3.61
CA ALA A 130 -13.30 22.84 3.25
C ALA A 130 -12.55 21.98 4.28
N VAL A 131 -11.45 22.49 4.83
CA VAL A 131 -10.71 21.86 5.93
C VAL A 131 -11.57 21.71 7.18
N GLN A 132 -12.35 22.74 7.56
CA GLN A 132 -13.27 22.66 8.71
C GLN A 132 -14.42 21.68 8.47
N GLU A 133 -14.99 21.66 7.28
CA GLU A 133 -16.05 20.70 6.91
C GLU A 133 -15.53 19.26 6.88
N ALA A 134 -14.29 19.04 6.41
CA ALA A 134 -13.63 17.75 6.45
C ALA A 134 -13.37 17.30 7.90
N LEU A 135 -12.87 18.19 8.77
CA LEU A 135 -12.67 17.91 10.19
C LEU A 135 -13.97 17.49 10.90
N HIS A 136 -15.06 18.24 10.70
CA HIS A 136 -16.34 17.90 11.32
C HIS A 136 -16.90 16.55 10.82
N ARG A 137 -16.64 16.18 9.56
CA ARG A 137 -16.98 14.86 9.02
C ARG A 137 -16.14 13.75 9.62
N ILE A 138 -14.83 13.98 9.72
CA ILE A 138 -13.88 13.05 10.35
C ILE A 138 -14.26 12.79 11.81
N GLU A 139 -14.64 13.82 12.57
CA GLU A 139 -15.11 13.71 13.95
C GLU A 139 -16.51 13.06 14.06
N GLY A 140 -17.41 13.36 13.14
CA GLY A 140 -18.75 12.77 13.07
C GLY A 140 -18.76 11.27 12.70
N GLN A 141 -17.72 10.80 12.01
CA GLN A 141 -17.56 9.41 11.57
C GLN A 141 -16.94 8.47 12.62
N SER A 142 -16.41 8.97 13.75
CA SER A 142 -15.89 8.12 14.84
C SER A 142 -16.94 7.16 15.44
N SER A 143 -18.23 7.33 15.15
CA SER A 143 -19.29 6.45 15.65
C SER A 143 -19.70 5.33 14.68
N ARG A 144 -19.30 5.38 13.40
CA ARG A 144 -19.84 4.46 12.37
C ARG A 144 -18.77 4.14 11.32
N SER A 145 -18.11 3.01 11.52
CA SER A 145 -17.35 2.25 10.50
C SER A 145 -16.31 3.04 9.69
N GLY A 146 -15.11 3.19 10.26
CA GLY A 146 -13.88 3.25 9.47
C GLY A 146 -13.39 1.82 9.17
N THR A 147 -12.69 1.52 8.08
CA THR A 147 -11.94 2.41 7.18
C THR A 147 -11.60 1.62 5.92
N GLY A 148 -12.07 2.09 4.76
CA GLY A 148 -11.36 1.90 3.50
C GLY A 148 -10.44 3.10 3.34
N SER A 149 -9.16 2.94 3.63
CA SER A 149 -8.13 3.95 3.37
C SER A 149 -6.95 3.25 2.72
N SER A 150 -6.71 3.57 1.46
CA SER A 150 -5.37 3.43 0.86
C SER A 150 -4.45 4.46 1.51
N GLN A 151 -4.04 4.17 2.75
CA GLN A 151 -2.82 4.71 3.33
C GLN A 151 -1.74 3.68 3.01
N CYS A 152 -0.68 4.11 2.32
CA CYS A 152 0.61 3.49 2.59
C CYS A 152 0.91 3.84 4.06
N VAL A 153 0.43 3.02 4.98
CA VAL A 153 0.97 3.03 6.33
C VAL A 153 2.40 2.61 6.11
N ASP A 154 3.34 3.55 6.24
CA ASP A 154 4.75 3.25 6.06
C ASP A 154 5.04 2.04 6.95
N LYS A 155 5.38 0.90 6.33
CA LYS A 155 5.61 -0.36 7.04
C LYS A 155 6.69 -0.19 8.13
N GLU A 156 7.50 0.85 7.98
CA GLU A 156 8.48 1.31 8.95
C GLU A 156 7.83 1.83 10.25
N ASP A 157 6.79 2.64 10.19
CA ASP A 157 6.08 3.14 11.38
C ASP A 157 5.29 2.04 12.09
N VAL A 158 4.60 1.19 11.31
CA VAL A 158 3.94 -0.01 11.84
C VAL A 158 4.96 -0.93 12.50
N GLY A 159 6.14 -1.08 11.89
CA GLY A 159 7.25 -1.86 12.42
C GLY A 159 7.78 -1.31 13.74
N ASN A 160 7.94 0.00 13.87
CA ASN A 160 8.42 0.64 15.09
C ASN A 160 7.42 0.45 16.25
N ILE A 161 6.12 0.71 16.01
CA ILE A 161 5.07 0.54 17.02
C ILE A 161 4.93 -0.94 17.42
N LEU A 162 5.00 -1.84 16.43
CA LEU A 162 4.94 -3.28 16.68
C LEU A 162 6.16 -3.75 17.48
N TYR A 163 7.36 -3.26 17.15
CA TYR A 163 8.59 -3.58 17.86
C TYR A 163 8.49 -3.23 19.34
N GLU A 164 8.09 -2.01 19.67
CA GLU A 164 7.96 -1.57 21.07
C GLU A 164 6.98 -2.46 21.85
N LYS A 165 5.82 -2.78 21.26
CA LYS A 165 4.84 -3.68 21.89
C LYS A 165 5.31 -5.13 22.01
N VAL A 166 6.06 -5.64 21.04
CA VAL A 166 6.62 -6.99 21.09
C VAL A 166 7.78 -7.07 22.07
N GLU A 167 8.58 -6.02 22.21
CA GLU A 167 9.68 -5.91 23.16
C GLU A 167 9.18 -6.01 24.60
N GLU A 168 8.04 -5.38 24.91
CA GLU A 168 7.36 -5.53 26.22
C GLU A 168 6.97 -7.00 26.53
N LEU A 169 6.69 -7.80 25.50
CA LEU A 169 6.21 -9.17 25.65
C LEU A 169 7.34 -10.21 25.59
N GLN A 170 8.33 -9.99 24.72
CA GLN A 170 9.43 -10.93 24.45
C GLN A 170 10.70 -10.17 24.01
N PRO A 171 11.52 -9.67 24.95
CA PRO A 171 12.73 -8.89 24.64
C PRO A 171 13.81 -9.73 23.92
N ASP A 172 13.95 -11.02 24.26
CA ASP A 172 15.04 -11.87 23.75
C ASP A 172 14.96 -12.16 22.24
N MET A 173 13.75 -12.10 21.64
CA MET A 173 13.53 -12.43 20.22
C MET A 173 12.72 -11.36 19.49
N CYS A 174 12.59 -10.17 20.06
CA CYS A 174 11.72 -9.11 19.56
C CYS A 174 11.97 -8.81 18.08
N ALA A 175 13.22 -8.53 17.68
CA ALA A 175 13.56 -8.22 16.29
C ALA A 175 13.11 -9.29 15.29
N LYS A 176 13.28 -10.58 15.63
CA LYS A 176 12.92 -11.69 14.75
C LYS A 176 11.41 -11.91 14.71
N ILE A 177 10.73 -11.77 15.84
CA ILE A 177 9.27 -11.87 15.93
C ILE A 177 8.60 -10.71 15.19
N THR A 178 9.05 -9.48 15.41
CA THR A 178 8.55 -8.28 14.74
C THR A 178 8.73 -8.41 13.24
N GLY A 179 9.89 -8.89 12.77
CA GLY A 179 10.12 -9.20 11.36
C GLY A 179 9.09 -10.20 10.80
N MET A 180 8.86 -11.31 11.50
CA MET A 180 7.87 -12.31 11.07
C MET A 180 6.42 -11.80 11.09
N LEU A 181 6.09 -10.93 12.05
CA LEU A 181 4.75 -10.34 12.11
C LEU A 181 4.55 -9.29 11.02
N LEU A 182 5.61 -8.54 10.64
CA LEU A 182 5.57 -7.59 9.52
C LEU A 182 5.40 -8.24 8.15
N GLU A 183 5.60 -9.56 8.04
CA GLU A 183 5.26 -10.34 6.85
C GLU A 183 3.74 -10.57 6.71
N LEU A 184 2.94 -10.26 7.74
CA LEU A 184 1.48 -10.37 7.69
C LEU A 184 0.84 -9.21 6.91
N PRO A 185 -0.38 -9.41 6.37
CA PRO A 185 -1.13 -8.35 5.70
C PRO A 185 -1.40 -7.17 6.64
N GLU A 186 -1.44 -5.96 6.09
CA GLU A 186 -1.64 -4.71 6.84
C GLU A 186 -2.94 -4.70 7.65
N ASP A 187 -4.04 -5.24 7.11
CA ASP A 187 -5.32 -5.38 7.83
C ASP A 187 -5.17 -6.23 9.12
N THR A 188 -4.34 -7.27 9.04
CA THR A 188 -4.06 -8.16 10.17
C THR A 188 -3.19 -7.44 11.19
N LEU A 189 -2.15 -6.72 10.74
CA LEU A 189 -1.28 -5.92 11.60
C LEU A 189 -2.06 -4.83 12.34
N GLN A 190 -2.96 -4.11 11.68
CA GLN A 190 -3.83 -3.13 12.33
C GLN A 190 -4.73 -3.78 13.38
N THR A 191 -5.30 -4.94 13.08
CA THR A 191 -6.11 -5.72 14.04
C THR A 191 -5.29 -6.13 15.27
N LEU A 192 -4.06 -6.60 15.07
CA LEU A 192 -3.14 -6.95 16.15
C LEU A 192 -2.74 -5.72 16.97
N LEU A 193 -2.51 -4.57 16.34
CA LEU A 193 -2.19 -3.34 17.06
C LEU A 193 -3.36 -2.79 17.89
N ALA A 194 -4.60 -3.01 17.41
CA ALA A 194 -5.83 -2.64 18.10
C ALA A 194 -6.19 -3.58 19.26
N ASP A 195 -5.90 -4.88 19.15
CA ASP A 195 -6.19 -5.89 20.17
C ASP A 195 -4.91 -6.49 20.78
N LYS A 196 -4.64 -6.09 22.03
CA LYS A 196 -3.50 -6.58 22.82
C LYS A 196 -3.51 -8.10 23.00
N GLN A 197 -4.67 -8.75 23.13
CA GLN A 197 -4.76 -10.20 23.30
C GLN A 197 -4.47 -10.94 21.98
N ALA A 198 -4.93 -10.39 20.86
CA ALA A 198 -4.61 -10.90 19.52
C ALA A 198 -3.10 -10.77 19.25
N LEU A 199 -2.49 -9.62 19.60
CA LEU A 199 -1.05 -9.42 19.50
C LEU A 199 -0.26 -10.41 20.34
N GLN A 200 -0.63 -10.61 21.60
CA GLN A 200 0.01 -11.60 22.48
C GLN A 200 -0.07 -13.01 21.89
N SER A 201 -1.21 -13.38 21.31
CA SER A 201 -1.40 -14.67 20.66
C SER A 201 -0.55 -14.79 19.38
N ALA A 202 -0.42 -13.71 18.60
CA ALA A 202 0.44 -13.65 17.42
C ALA A 202 1.93 -13.73 17.79
N VAL A 203 2.36 -13.00 18.83
CA VAL A 203 3.72 -13.07 19.37
C VAL A 203 4.03 -14.47 19.88
N HIS A 204 3.14 -15.09 20.64
CA HIS A 204 3.35 -16.45 21.13
C HIS A 204 3.45 -17.48 19.99
N ARG A 205 2.67 -17.30 18.92
CA ARG A 205 2.78 -18.11 17.70
C ARG A 205 4.11 -17.87 16.98
N ALA A 206 4.53 -16.62 16.84
CA ALA A 206 5.81 -16.26 16.24
C ALA A 206 7.00 -16.77 17.07
N VAL A 207 6.94 -16.68 18.40
CA VAL A 207 7.92 -17.28 19.33
C VAL A 207 8.07 -18.78 19.05
N LYS A 208 6.94 -19.49 18.97
CA LYS A 208 6.92 -20.93 18.64
C LYS A 208 7.48 -21.21 17.25
N ALA A 209 7.17 -20.38 16.26
CA ALA A 209 7.70 -20.53 14.91
C ALA A 209 9.22 -20.22 14.82
N VAL A 210 9.71 -19.25 15.60
CA VAL A 210 11.14 -18.92 15.71
C VAL A 210 11.91 -20.02 16.45
N GLN A 211 11.31 -20.61 17.47
CA GLN A 211 11.90 -21.70 18.26
C GLN A 211 11.78 -23.07 17.59
N GLY A 212 10.78 -23.27 16.72
CA GLY A 212 10.61 -24.45 15.88
C GLY A 212 11.21 -24.34 14.48
N GLY A 213 11.93 -23.25 14.18
CA GLY A 213 12.37 -22.84 12.84
C GLY A 213 13.69 -23.46 12.35
N GLU A 214 13.94 -24.74 12.64
CA GLU A 214 14.94 -25.55 11.92
C GLU A 214 14.30 -26.82 11.36
N GLN A 215 13.20 -26.73 10.61
CA GLN A 215 12.99 -27.48 9.35
C GLN A 215 11.57 -27.23 8.78
N HIS A 216 11.56 -26.80 7.52
CA HIS A 216 10.59 -27.06 6.46
C HIS A 216 9.08 -27.00 6.72
N GLY A 217 8.44 -26.13 5.94
CA GLY A 217 7.02 -25.85 6.00
C GLY A 217 6.13 -27.02 5.56
N ALA A 218 5.02 -27.15 6.27
CA ALA A 218 3.77 -27.69 5.80
C ALA A 218 2.69 -27.39 6.86
N VAL A 219 1.78 -26.49 6.50
CA VAL A 219 0.32 -26.57 6.74
C VAL A 219 -0.18 -27.26 8.02
N HIS A 220 -0.82 -26.47 8.89
CA HIS A 220 -2.21 -26.74 9.32
C HIS A 220 -2.52 -28.08 10.05
N GLU A 221 -1.53 -28.80 10.62
CA GLU A 221 -1.70 -30.09 11.32
C GLU A 221 -1.18 -30.14 12.78
N LEU A 222 -0.49 -29.10 13.25
CA LEU A 222 0.36 -29.15 14.45
C LEU A 222 -0.33 -29.18 15.83
N GLN A 223 -1.67 -29.15 15.91
CA GLN A 223 -2.33 -29.33 17.21
C GLN A 223 -2.52 -30.82 17.56
N LEU A 224 -2.22 -31.74 16.62
CA LEU A 224 -2.17 -33.19 16.83
C LEU A 224 -0.73 -33.74 16.86
N ASP A 225 0.27 -32.98 16.38
CA ASP A 225 1.65 -33.47 16.21
C ASP A 225 2.52 -33.45 17.47
N SER A 226 2.39 -32.49 18.39
CA SER A 226 3.25 -32.48 19.59
C SER A 226 3.05 -33.75 20.43
N ASP A 227 1.79 -34.15 20.61
CA ASP A 227 1.43 -35.36 21.36
C ASP A 227 1.87 -36.63 20.64
N LYS A 228 1.66 -36.70 19.31
CA LYS A 228 2.07 -37.87 18.52
C LYS A 228 3.58 -37.98 18.41
N GLN A 229 4.29 -36.86 18.37
CA GLN A 229 5.75 -36.82 18.32
C GLN A 229 6.36 -37.30 19.64
N GLU A 230 5.88 -36.80 20.79
CA GLU A 230 6.32 -37.27 22.11
C GLU A 230 6.06 -38.78 22.32
N ILE A 231 4.90 -39.25 21.87
CA ILE A 231 4.54 -40.68 21.90
C ILE A 231 5.42 -41.47 20.93
N GLY A 232 5.70 -40.92 19.75
CA GLY A 232 6.54 -41.52 18.73
C GLY A 232 7.97 -41.74 19.20
N GLU A 233 8.56 -40.75 19.87
CA GLU A 233 9.89 -40.84 20.48
C GLU A 233 9.92 -41.93 21.56
N GLN A 234 8.94 -41.95 22.47
CA GLN A 234 8.84 -43.00 23.49
C GLN A 234 8.65 -44.40 22.89
N LEU A 235 7.82 -44.52 21.86
CA LEU A 235 7.62 -45.79 21.15
C LEU A 235 8.90 -46.22 20.42
N PHE A 236 9.61 -45.29 19.80
CA PHE A 236 10.86 -45.56 19.11
C PHE A 236 11.91 -46.11 20.07
N ASP A 237 12.10 -45.51 21.23
CA ASP A 237 13.05 -45.99 22.23
C ASP A 237 12.73 -47.44 22.65
N ILE A 238 11.45 -47.75 22.93
CA ILE A 238 11.01 -49.09 23.31
C ILE A 238 11.20 -50.10 22.17
N VAL A 239 10.93 -49.71 20.92
CA VAL A 239 11.07 -50.59 19.76
C VAL A 239 12.55 -50.80 19.41
N CYS A 240 13.38 -49.76 19.51
CA CYS A 240 14.81 -49.81 19.26
C CYS A 240 15.54 -50.81 20.16
N GLU A 241 15.08 -50.99 21.40
CA GLU A 241 15.64 -52.01 22.30
C GLU A 241 15.53 -53.45 21.75
N ARG A 242 14.59 -53.71 20.84
CA ARG A 242 14.31 -55.07 20.32
C ARG A 242 14.48 -55.21 18.81
N TYR A 243 14.27 -54.14 18.05
CA TYR A 243 14.24 -54.11 16.59
C TYR A 243 14.99 -52.89 16.06
N GLU A 244 16.28 -52.77 16.35
CA GLU A 244 17.11 -51.58 16.03
C GLU A 244 17.04 -51.15 14.56
N GLU A 245 17.08 -52.09 13.61
CA GLU A 245 17.07 -51.79 12.16
C GLU A 245 15.68 -51.42 11.62
N ASP A 246 14.61 -52.01 12.18
CA ASP A 246 13.23 -51.82 11.71
C ASP A 246 12.41 -50.87 12.60
N ALA A 247 13.00 -50.38 13.70
CA ALA A 247 12.40 -49.44 14.62
C ALA A 247 11.76 -48.22 13.94
N PRO A 248 12.40 -47.50 13.00
CA PRO A 248 11.77 -46.34 12.37
C PRO A 248 10.50 -46.71 11.58
N LYS A 249 10.48 -47.90 10.96
CA LYS A 249 9.33 -48.36 10.18
C LYS A 249 8.21 -48.88 11.07
N ILE A 250 8.55 -49.66 12.09
CA ILE A 250 7.58 -50.17 13.07
C ILE A 250 6.93 -49.01 13.84
N THR A 251 7.73 -48.04 14.31
CA THR A 251 7.21 -46.84 14.98
C THR A 251 6.34 -46.02 14.04
N GLY A 252 6.74 -45.86 12.77
CA GLY A 252 5.90 -45.23 11.76
C GLY A 252 4.53 -45.91 11.62
N MET A 253 4.51 -47.24 11.49
CA MET A 253 3.26 -48.02 11.40
C MET A 253 2.40 -47.92 12.67
N LEU A 254 3.00 -47.79 13.85
CA LEU A 254 2.27 -47.56 15.10
C LEU A 254 1.70 -46.14 15.18
N LEU A 255 2.44 -45.14 14.69
CA LEU A 255 2.01 -43.74 14.68
C LEU A 255 0.84 -43.45 13.73
N GLU A 256 0.55 -44.36 12.80
CA GLU A 256 -0.68 -44.34 12.00
C GLU A 256 -1.95 -44.56 12.84
N MET A 257 -1.84 -45.04 14.09
CA MET A 257 -2.97 -45.21 15.00
C MET A 257 -3.40 -43.89 15.68
N GLU A 258 -4.57 -43.89 16.33
CA GLU A 258 -5.05 -42.76 17.13
C GLU A 258 -4.19 -42.55 18.40
N THR A 259 -3.89 -41.29 18.72
CA THR A 259 -3.07 -40.87 19.88
C THR A 259 -3.58 -41.45 21.21
N THR A 260 -4.90 -41.52 21.40
CA THR A 260 -5.55 -42.09 22.59
C THR A 260 -5.27 -43.59 22.75
N THR A 261 -5.17 -44.31 21.64
CA THR A 261 -4.83 -45.73 21.63
C THR A 261 -3.35 -45.93 21.92
N LEU A 262 -2.47 -45.10 21.36
CA LEU A 262 -1.04 -45.17 21.62
C LEU A 262 -0.69 -44.86 23.09
N ARG A 263 -1.36 -43.88 23.71
CA ARG A 263 -1.20 -43.61 25.16
C ARG A 263 -1.55 -44.82 26.02
N ARG A 264 -2.66 -45.50 25.71
CA ARG A 264 -3.06 -46.75 26.40
C ARG A 264 -2.05 -47.89 26.19
N LEU A 265 -1.47 -48.00 24.99
CA LEU A 265 -0.43 -48.98 24.71
C LEU A 265 0.84 -48.68 25.50
N LEU A 266 1.24 -47.41 25.65
CA LEU A 266 2.36 -47.02 26.50
C LEU A 266 2.14 -47.34 27.99
N GLU A 267 0.88 -47.36 28.46
CA GLU A 267 0.53 -47.78 29.82
C GLU A 267 0.55 -49.31 30.01
N SER A 268 0.49 -50.10 28.93
CA SER A 268 0.45 -51.56 28.97
C SER A 268 1.54 -52.19 28.08
N PRO A 269 2.72 -52.54 28.64
CA PRO A 269 3.84 -53.06 27.86
C PRO A 269 3.55 -54.42 27.22
N GLU A 270 2.60 -55.21 27.73
CA GLU A 270 2.17 -56.48 27.11
C GLU A 270 1.42 -56.23 25.81
N GLU A 271 0.42 -55.33 25.81
CA GLU A 271 -0.37 -54.97 24.63
C GLU A 271 0.49 -54.26 23.56
N LEU A 272 1.39 -53.38 24.01
CA LEU A 272 2.32 -52.71 23.10
C LEU A 272 3.23 -53.71 22.38
N ASN A 273 3.74 -54.70 23.11
CA ASN A 273 4.57 -55.75 22.50
C ASN A 273 3.80 -56.62 21.49
N GLU A 274 2.53 -56.93 21.75
CA GLU A 274 1.70 -57.59 20.74
C GLU A 274 1.55 -56.75 19.48
N LYS A 275 1.37 -55.43 19.62
CA LYS A 275 1.24 -54.50 18.49
C LYS A 275 2.53 -54.31 17.72
N ILE A 276 3.67 -54.22 18.40
CA ILE A 276 5.01 -54.20 17.78
C ILE A 276 5.22 -55.47 16.95
N ASN A 277 4.91 -56.64 17.53
CA ASN A 277 5.02 -57.91 16.80
C ASN A 277 4.08 -57.98 15.59
N GLN A 278 2.86 -57.44 15.69
CA GLN A 278 1.93 -57.36 14.55
C GLN A 278 2.50 -56.47 13.43
N ALA A 279 3.04 -55.31 13.78
CA ALA A 279 3.66 -54.38 12.83
C ALA A 279 4.89 -55.01 12.16
N TYR A 280 5.77 -55.65 12.95
CA TYR A 280 6.93 -56.38 12.43
C TYR A 280 6.52 -57.52 11.47
N ASN A 281 5.51 -58.32 11.85
CA ASN A 281 5.00 -59.38 10.99
C ASN A 281 4.35 -58.86 9.69
N ALA A 282 3.74 -57.67 9.72
CA ALA A 282 3.24 -57.02 8.52
C ALA A 282 4.39 -56.54 7.62
N LEU A 283 5.46 -56.02 8.23
CA LEU A 283 6.69 -55.62 7.54
C LEU A 283 7.42 -56.79 6.88
N CYS A 284 7.49 -57.96 7.52
CA CYS A 284 8.08 -59.16 6.92
C CYS A 284 7.22 -59.77 5.80
N LYS A 285 5.94 -59.37 5.67
CA LYS A 285 5.01 -59.87 4.65
C LYS A 285 4.85 -58.94 3.44
N SER A 286 5.47 -57.76 3.46
CA SER A 286 5.56 -56.80 2.35
C SER A 286 6.86 -56.99 1.58
#